data_AF-A0A0L0F9P2-F1
#
_entry.id   AF-A0A0L0F9P2-F1
#
_cell.length_a   1.000
_cell.length_b   1.000
_cell.length_c   1.000
_cell.angle_alpha   90.00
_cell.angle_beta   90.00
_cell.angle_gamma   90.00
#
_symmetry.space_group_name_H-M   'P 1'
#
loop_
_entity.id
_entity.type
_entity.pdbx_description
1 polymer ?
#
loop_
_entity_poly.entity_id
_entity_poly.type
_entity_poly.pdbx_seq_one_letter_code
_entity_poly.pdbx_strand_id
1 'polypeptide(L)'
;MTAYFTGGQHQWLPYFYTFKAATLLPFRYVVYNSKKWHYFMLDFCYYANLMLLLYIWVFPDNATLFMVLYSLTHGPLIWAVPLFGNALVFHSTDKMTSSFIHLSPPLVTHIIRFFLA
;
A
#
# COMPACT_ATOMS: atom_id res chain seq x y z
N MET A 1 -4.31 -0.37 -10.92
CA MET A 1 -5.74 -0.02 -10.66
C MET A 1 -5.89 1.42 -10.17
N THR A 2 -5.16 1.87 -9.14
CA THR A 2 -5.20 3.27 -8.64
C THR A 2 -4.82 4.33 -9.68
N ALA A 3 -3.79 4.09 -10.51
CA ALA A 3 -3.36 5.05 -11.54
C ALA A 3 -4.39 5.29 -12.67
N TYR A 4 -5.21 4.29 -12.99
CA TYR A 4 -6.21 4.38 -14.07
C TYR A 4 -7.46 5.16 -13.64
N PHE A 5 -7.83 5.07 -12.35
CA PHE A 5 -8.98 5.81 -11.79
C PHE A 5 -8.70 7.31 -11.59
N THR A 6 -7.43 7.71 -11.49
CA THR A 6 -7.07 9.12 -11.33
C THR A 6 -7.10 9.92 -12.63
N GLY A 7 -7.35 9.31 -13.80
CA GLY A 7 -7.63 10.05 -15.05
C GLY A 7 -6.57 11.09 -15.47
N GLY A 8 -5.31 10.92 -15.08
CA GLY A 8 -4.23 11.91 -15.29
C GLY A 8 -4.11 12.99 -14.22
N GLN A 9 -5.05 13.09 -13.27
CA GLN A 9 -4.96 14.00 -12.12
C GLN A 9 -4.26 13.31 -10.94
N HIS A 10 -2.93 13.42 -10.91
CA HIS A 10 -2.04 12.87 -9.87
C HIS A 10 -2.36 13.35 -8.45
N GLN A 11 -3.02 14.50 -8.29
CA GLN A 11 -3.38 15.08 -6.99
C GLN A 11 -4.36 14.23 -6.16
N TRP A 12 -5.21 13.41 -6.81
CA TRP A 12 -6.19 12.57 -6.10
C TRP A 12 -5.64 11.23 -5.63
N LEU A 13 -4.46 10.84 -6.11
CA LEU A 13 -3.86 9.54 -5.82
C LEU A 13 -3.65 9.30 -4.31
N PRO A 14 -3.10 10.25 -3.52
CA PRO A 14 -2.91 10.06 -2.09
C PRO A 14 -4.23 9.84 -1.34
N TYR A 15 -5.29 10.53 -1.77
CA TYR A 15 -6.64 10.38 -1.21
C TYR A 15 -7.21 8.98 -1.50
N PHE A 16 -7.12 8.50 -2.75
CA PHE A 16 -7.57 7.15 -3.09
C PHE A 16 -6.78 6.06 -2.37
N TYR A 17 -5.47 6.22 -2.24
CA TYR A 17 -4.63 5.28 -1.49
C TYR A 17 -5.02 5.24 -0.01
N THR A 18 -5.20 6.42 0.60
CA THR A 18 -5.63 6.55 2.00
C THR A 18 -7.02 5.97 2.24
N PHE A 19 -7.98 6.25 1.36
CA PHE A 19 -9.33 5.68 1.46
C PHE A 19 -9.31 4.14 1.39
N LYS A 20 -8.52 3.57 0.47
CA LYS A 20 -8.38 2.10 0.38
C LYS A 20 -7.69 1.51 1.60
N ALA A 21 -6.63 2.15 2.10
CA ALA A 21 -5.94 1.68 3.30
C ALA A 21 -6.85 1.76 4.54
N ALA A 22 -7.58 2.87 4.71
CA ALA A 22 -8.49 3.10 5.83
C ALA A 22 -9.73 2.18 5.81
N THR A 23 -10.10 1.62 4.65
CA THR A 23 -11.23 0.68 4.55
C THR A 23 -10.78 -0.77 4.61
N LEU A 24 -9.77 -1.16 3.82
CA LEU A 24 -9.35 -2.57 3.69
C LEU A 24 -8.53 -3.06 4.89
N LEU A 25 -7.66 -2.22 5.49
CA LEU A 25 -6.82 -2.64 6.60
C LEU A 25 -7.62 -2.87 7.90
N PRO A 26 -8.52 -1.97 8.32
CA PRO A 26 -9.34 -2.22 9.51
C PRO A 26 -10.31 -3.39 9.31
N PHE A 27 -10.89 -3.53 8.11
CA PHE A 27 -11.73 -4.69 7.79
C PHE A 27 -10.95 -6.00 7.97
N ARG A 28 -9.71 -6.06 7.45
CA ARG A 28 -8.84 -7.22 7.63
C ARG A 28 -8.51 -7.47 9.10
N TYR A 29 -8.27 -6.42 9.87
CA TYR A 29 -8.02 -6.52 11.32
C TYR A 29 -9.17 -7.18 12.07
N VAL A 30 -10.42 -6.75 11.82
CA VAL A 30 -11.59 -7.36 12.48
C VAL A 30 -11.69 -8.85 12.14
N VAL A 31 -11.52 -9.23 10.88
CA VAL A 31 -11.58 -10.63 10.45
C VAL A 31 -10.45 -11.47 11.07
N TYR A 32 -9.24 -10.92 11.13
CA TYR A 32 -8.06 -11.64 11.62
C TYR A 32 -8.06 -11.75 13.15
N ASN A 33 -8.57 -10.74 13.85
CA ASN A 33 -8.74 -10.80 15.29
C ASN A 33 -9.73 -11.90 15.70
N SER A 34 -10.85 -12.03 14.98
CA SER A 34 -11.82 -13.13 15.17
C SER A 34 -11.20 -14.51 14.95
N LYS A 35 -10.16 -14.62 14.12
CA LYS A 35 -9.42 -15.86 13.85
C LYS A 35 -8.19 -16.05 14.76
N LYS A 36 -7.92 -15.14 15.69
CA LYS A 36 -6.69 -15.08 16.51
C LYS A 36 -5.39 -14.98 15.70
N TRP A 37 -5.46 -14.41 14.50
CA TRP A 37 -4.31 -14.19 13.60
C TRP A 37 -3.83 -12.73 13.58
N HIS A 38 -4.07 -11.96 14.64
CA HIS A 38 -3.73 -10.54 14.70
C HIS A 38 -2.21 -10.27 14.57
N TYR A 39 -1.36 -11.19 15.03
CA TYR A 39 0.10 -11.07 14.86
C TYR A 39 0.56 -11.08 13.39
N PHE A 40 -0.22 -11.69 12.49
CA PHE A 40 0.07 -11.67 11.06
C PHE A 40 -0.01 -10.25 10.47
N MET A 41 -0.72 -9.32 11.12
CA MET A 41 -0.77 -7.92 10.68
C MET A 41 0.46 -7.11 11.07
N LEU A 42 1.40 -7.68 11.83
CA LEU A 42 2.69 -7.06 12.12
C LEU A 42 3.75 -7.35 11.06
N ASP A 43 3.35 -7.98 9.94
CA ASP A 43 4.23 -8.19 8.80
C ASP A 43 4.71 -6.87 8.18
N PHE A 44 5.90 -6.95 7.58
CA PHE A 44 6.62 -5.82 7.00
C PHE A 44 5.80 -4.99 6.00
N CYS A 45 4.90 -5.63 5.23
CA CYS A 45 4.06 -4.94 4.26
C CYS A 45 3.08 -3.97 4.93
N TYR A 46 2.50 -4.31 6.08
CA TYR A 46 1.62 -3.40 6.83
C TYR A 46 2.38 -2.19 7.36
N TYR A 47 3.60 -2.43 7.87
CA TYR A 47 4.50 -1.36 8.31
C TYR A 47 4.86 -0.41 7.16
N ALA A 48 5.26 -0.93 6.00
CA ALA A 48 5.59 -0.10 4.85
C ALA A 48 4.40 0.74 4.34
N ASN A 49 3.18 0.17 4.35
CA ASN A 49 1.96 0.91 4.00
C ASN A 49 1.66 2.02 5.01
N LEU A 50 1.83 1.75 6.32
CA LEU A 50 1.65 2.77 7.36
C LEU A 50 2.67 3.90 7.23
N MET A 51 3.95 3.57 7.02
CA MET A 51 5.00 4.57 6.81
C MET A 51 4.75 5.42 5.56
N LEU A 52 4.21 4.82 4.48
CA LEU A 52 3.84 5.56 3.28
C LEU A 52 2.69 6.55 3.54
N LEU A 53 1.69 6.16 4.35
CA LEU A 53 0.63 7.09 4.77
C LEU A 53 1.19 8.25 5.60
N LEU A 54 2.11 7.98 6.53
CA LEU A 54 2.75 9.03 7.32
C LEU A 54 3.58 9.97 6.46
N TYR A 55 4.29 9.45 5.46
CA TYR A 55 5.02 10.28 4.51
C TYR A 55 4.07 11.22 3.74
N ILE A 56 2.95 10.69 3.24
CA ILE A 56 1.98 11.48 2.47
C ILE A 56 1.37 12.63 3.30
N TRP A 57 1.00 12.37 4.56
CA TRP A 57 0.19 13.32 5.34
C TRP A 57 0.97 14.13 6.37
N VAL A 58 2.09 13.63 6.87
CA VAL A 58 2.81 14.24 8.00
C VAL A 58 4.18 14.78 7.58
N PHE A 59 4.91 14.04 6.74
CA PHE A 59 6.29 14.39 6.37
C PHE A 59 6.55 14.35 4.85
N PRO A 60 5.79 15.12 4.04
CA PRO A 60 5.91 15.06 2.58
C PRO A 60 7.27 15.57 2.06
N ASP A 61 7.93 16.46 2.81
CA ASP A 61 9.19 17.10 2.38
C ASP A 61 10.45 16.30 2.76
N ASN A 62 10.29 15.17 3.46
CA ASN A 62 11.43 14.39 3.95
C ASN A 62 11.98 13.44 2.87
N ALA A 63 12.98 13.92 2.13
CA ALA A 63 13.64 13.14 1.07
C ALA A 63 14.25 11.81 1.55
N THR A 64 14.77 11.76 2.77
CA THR A 64 15.38 10.52 3.32
C THR A 64 14.32 9.46 3.56
N LEU A 65 13.19 9.85 4.17
CA LEU A 65 12.06 8.95 4.38
C LEU A 65 11.50 8.47 3.04
N PHE A 66 11.40 9.35 2.05
CA PHE A 66 10.96 8.97 0.71
C PHE A 66 11.89 7.96 0.04
N MET A 67 13.20 8.16 0.10
CA MET A 67 14.17 7.22 -0.49
C MET A 67 14.05 5.83 0.14
N VAL A 68 13.96 5.75 1.47
CA VAL A 68 13.74 4.48 2.17
C VAL A 68 12.43 3.85 1.71
N LEU A 69 11.33 4.60 1.73
CA LEU A 69 10.03 4.10 1.27
C LEU A 69 10.06 3.60 -0.16
N TYR A 70 10.68 4.35 -1.07
CA TYR A 70 10.81 3.96 -2.48
C TYR A 70 11.58 2.64 -2.63
N SER A 71 12.67 2.47 -1.88
CA SER A 71 13.42 1.20 -1.87
C SER A 71 12.61 0.05 -1.27
N LEU A 72 11.85 0.29 -0.19
CA LEU A 72 11.04 -0.73 0.45
C LEU A 72 9.84 -1.16 -0.41
N THR A 73 9.18 -0.21 -1.10
CA THR A 73 8.03 -0.52 -1.94
C THR A 73 8.45 -1.26 -3.21
N HIS A 74 9.54 -0.84 -3.85
CA HIS A 74 10.04 -1.48 -5.09
C HIS A 74 10.86 -2.75 -4.84
N GLY A 75 11.42 -2.93 -3.65
CA GLY A 75 12.14 -4.14 -3.25
C GLY A 75 11.18 -5.19 -2.67
N PRO A 76 11.14 -5.37 -1.34
CA PRO A 76 10.42 -6.47 -0.72
C PRO A 76 8.92 -6.52 -1.05
N LEU A 77 8.24 -5.38 -1.22
CA LEU A 77 6.79 -5.37 -1.47
C LEU A 77 6.42 -5.88 -2.87
N ILE A 78 7.11 -5.44 -3.93
CA ILE A 78 6.90 -5.98 -5.29
C ILE A 78 7.33 -7.44 -5.35
N TRP A 79 8.51 -7.78 -4.82
CA TRP A 79 9.05 -9.14 -4.91
C TRP A 79 8.23 -10.19 -4.15
N ALA A 80 7.53 -9.78 -3.09
CA ALA A 80 6.57 -10.64 -2.40
C ALA A 80 5.41 -11.11 -3.30
N VAL A 81 5.09 -10.39 -4.39
CA VAL A 81 4.00 -10.76 -5.29
C VAL A 81 4.26 -12.08 -6.03
N PRO A 82 5.34 -12.22 -6.83
CA PRO A 82 5.66 -13.48 -7.47
C PRO A 82 6.12 -14.55 -6.45
N LEU A 83 6.82 -14.17 -5.39
CA LEU A 83 7.38 -15.12 -4.42
C LEU A 83 6.29 -15.88 -3.65
N PHE A 84 5.23 -15.20 -3.24
CA PHE A 84 4.11 -15.80 -2.50
C PHE A 84 2.88 -16.06 -3.36
N GLY A 85 2.98 -15.87 -4.68
CA GLY A 85 1.87 -16.08 -5.61
C GLY A 85 0.65 -15.21 -5.31
N ASN A 86 0.86 -13.96 -4.88
CA ASN A 86 -0.22 -13.02 -4.57
C ASN A 86 -0.93 -12.57 -5.86
N ALA A 87 -1.95 -13.32 -6.26
CA ALA A 87 -2.79 -12.99 -7.40
C ALA A 87 -3.96 -12.09 -7.01
N LEU A 88 -4.29 -11.14 -7.91
CA LEU A 88 -5.49 -10.32 -7.79
C LEU A 88 -6.73 -11.15 -8.08
N VAL A 89 -7.54 -11.39 -7.04
CA VAL A 89 -8.75 -12.21 -7.13
C VAL A 89 -9.93 -11.43 -6.57
N PHE A 90 -10.84 -11.00 -7.43
CA PHE A 90 -11.92 -10.06 -7.05
C PHE A 90 -12.99 -10.67 -6.13
N HIS A 91 -13.19 -12.00 -6.16
CA HIS A 91 -14.17 -12.67 -5.29
C HIS A 91 -13.68 -12.90 -3.86
N SER A 92 -12.39 -12.63 -3.58
CA SER A 92 -11.79 -12.85 -2.27
C SER A 92 -11.23 -11.54 -1.73
N THR A 93 -11.88 -11.02 -0.68
CA THR A 93 -11.46 -9.78 -0.01
C THR A 93 -10.06 -9.88 0.60
N ASP A 94 -9.66 -11.07 1.05
CA ASP A 94 -8.32 -11.32 1.60
C ASP A 94 -7.23 -11.22 0.52
N LYS A 95 -7.43 -11.87 -0.63
CA LYS A 95 -6.50 -11.79 -1.77
C LYS A 95 -6.47 -10.41 -2.40
N MET A 96 -7.62 -9.72 -2.44
CA MET A 96 -7.69 -8.33 -2.88
C MET A 96 -6.88 -7.41 -1.96
N THR A 97 -7.02 -7.57 -0.63
CA THR A 97 -6.28 -6.78 0.35
C THR A 97 -4.78 -7.08 0.28
N SER A 98 -4.40 -8.35 0.12
CA SER A 98 -2.99 -8.75 -0.09
C SER A 98 -2.40 -8.11 -1.36
N SER A 99 -3.14 -8.19 -2.47
CA SER A 99 -2.72 -7.55 -3.72
C SER A 99 -2.59 -6.03 -3.57
N PHE A 100 -3.49 -5.39 -2.81
CA PHE A 100 -3.44 -3.95 -2.55
C PHE A 100 -2.17 -3.56 -1.76
N ILE A 101 -1.89 -4.22 -0.64
CA ILE A 101 -0.74 -3.84 0.22
C ILE A 101 0.61 -4.07 -0.45
N HIS A 102 0.69 -4.96 -1.44
CA HIS A 102 1.93 -5.24 -2.18
C HIS A 102 2.07 -4.44 -3.48
N LEU A 103 1.00 -4.26 -4.26
CA LEU A 103 1.07 -3.60 -5.57
C LEU A 103 0.77 -2.10 -5.54
N SER A 104 -0.02 -1.62 -4.58
CA SER A 104 -0.39 -0.19 -4.55
C SER A 104 0.71 0.74 -4.05
N PRO A 105 1.50 0.42 -3.01
CA PRO A 105 2.59 1.29 -2.56
C PRO A 105 3.64 1.63 -3.63
N PRO A 106 4.18 0.67 -4.41
CA PRO A 106 5.17 0.99 -5.44
C PRO A 106 4.58 1.87 -6.55
N LEU A 107 3.31 1.69 -6.91
CA LEU A 107 2.64 2.58 -7.86
C LEU A 107 2.53 4.01 -7.32
N VAL A 108 2.19 4.16 -6.04
CA VAL A 108 2.06 5.47 -5.39
C VAL A 108 3.42 6.16 -5.29
N THR A 109 4.45 5.47 -4.81
CA THR A 109 5.80 6.05 -4.70
C THR A 109 6.38 6.40 -6.07
N HIS A 110 6.11 5.60 -7.10
CA HIS A 110 6.51 5.91 -8.47
C HIS A 110 5.83 7.19 -8.98
N ILE A 111 4.51 7.32 -8.81
CA ILE A 111 3.80 8.53 -9.26
C ILE A 111 4.26 9.76 -8.47
N ILE A 112 4.48 9.63 -7.16
CA ILE A 112 5.01 10.74 -6.35
C ILE A 112 6.36 11.20 -6.90
N ARG A 113 7.29 10.28 -7.19
CA ARG A 113 8.64 10.58 -7.69
C ARG A 113 8.64 11.35 -9.02
N PHE A 114 7.69 11.04 -9.92
CA PHE A 114 7.68 11.53 -11.29
C PHE A 114 6.67 12.66 -11.56
N PHE A 115 5.63 12.82 -10.73
CA PHE A 115 4.53 13.75 -10.99
C PHE A 115 4.15 14.67 -9.82
N LEU A 116 4.64 14.44 -8.60
CA LEU A 116 4.31 15.26 -7.42
C LEU A 116 5.54 15.81 -6.69
N ALA A 117 6.75 15.45 -7.11
CA ALA A 117 8.02 15.91 -6.57
C ALA A 117 8.62 17.03 -7.42
#